data_AF-A0A2N1SGK3-F1
#
_entry.id   AF-A0A2N1SGK3-F1
#
_cell.length_a   1.000
_cell.length_b   1.000
_cell.length_c   1.000
_cell.angle_alpha   90.00
_cell.angle_beta   90.00
_cell.angle_gamma   90.00
#
_symmetry.space_group_name_H-M   'P 1'
#
loop_
_entity.id
_entity.type
_entity.pdbx_description
1 polymer ?
#
loop_
_entity_poly.entity_id
_entity_poly.type
_entity_poly.pdbx_seq_one_letter_code
_entity_poly.pdbx_strand_id
1 'polypeptide(L)'
;MLLRFQKPELIRFRFLGLSLYWRGCSDIAVPSAQVCSLHVERGDIPVRRVFVVENDICALSFPPVEGAMVIFVRKSFLAPRLHITHQK
;
A
#
# COMPACT_ATOMS: atom_id res chain seq x y z
N MET A 1 -13.15 -24.05 -6.48
CA MET A 1 -12.36 -22.81 -6.67
C MET A 1 -12.27 -22.11 -5.31
N LEU A 2 -11.18 -22.30 -4.57
CA LEU A 2 -10.98 -21.68 -3.24
C LEU A 2 -10.09 -20.45 -3.41
N LEU A 3 -10.67 -19.26 -3.24
CA LEU A 3 -9.91 -18.02 -3.13
C LEU A 3 -9.06 -18.10 -1.85
N ARG A 4 -7.76 -18.36 -2.00
CA ARG A 4 -6.81 -18.27 -0.89
C ARG A 4 -6.42 -16.81 -0.70
N PHE A 5 -7.01 -16.17 0.32
CA PHE A 5 -6.57 -14.85 0.77
C PHE A 5 -5.19 -15.01 1.42
N GLN A 6 -4.14 -14.58 0.72
CA GLN A 6 -2.80 -14.47 1.29
C GLN A 6 -2.57 -13.04 1.78
N LYS A 7 -1.85 -12.91 2.89
CA LYS A 7 -1.41 -11.61 3.40
C LYS A 7 -0.53 -10.94 2.33
N PRO A 8 -0.72 -9.65 2.03
CA PRO A 8 0.12 -8.97 1.04
C PRO A 8 1.58 -8.98 1.48
N GLU A 9 2.48 -9.33 0.56
CA GLU A 9 3.93 -9.33 0.81
C GLU A 9 4.47 -7.91 0.94
N LEU A 10 3.95 -6.98 0.14
CA LEU A 10 4.32 -5.57 0.12
C LEU A 10 3.11 -4.70 0.47
N ILE A 11 3.33 -3.70 1.32
CA ILE A 11 2.39 -2.63 1.61
C ILE A 11 2.98 -1.35 1.04
N ARG A 12 2.25 -0.74 0.12
CA ARG A 12 2.54 0.61 -0.36
C ARG A 12 1.62 1.59 0.33
N PHE A 13 2.17 2.73 0.74
CA PHE A 13 1.40 3.83 1.28
C PHE A 13 1.99 5.16 0.83
N ARG A 14 1.14 6.19 0.81
CA ARG A 14 1.52 7.54 0.44
C ARG A 14 1.04 8.54 1.47
N PHE A 15 1.93 9.40 1.94
CA PHE A 15 1.58 10.54 2.79
C PHE A 15 0.92 11.63 1.95
N LEU A 16 -0.18 12.20 2.47
CA LEU A 16 -0.92 13.28 1.81
C LEU A 16 -0.56 14.68 2.33
N GLY A 17 0.10 14.76 3.50
CA GLY A 17 0.58 16.01 4.08
C GLY A 17 2.09 16.15 3.92
N LEU A 18 2.58 17.37 3.63
CA LEU A 18 4.01 17.64 3.44
C LEU A 18 4.81 17.42 4.73
N SER A 19 4.18 17.68 5.87
CA SER A 19 4.73 17.49 7.22
C SER A 19 5.09 16.03 7.54
N LEU A 20 4.54 15.08 6.78
CA LEU A 20 4.72 13.64 6.97
C LEU A 20 5.78 13.03 6.04
N TYR A 21 6.39 13.83 5.15
CA TYR A 21 7.33 13.30 4.16
C TYR A 21 8.56 12.72 4.85
N TRP A 22 8.87 11.47 4.55
CA TRP A 22 9.99 10.77 5.13
C TRP A 22 11.24 10.99 4.30
N ARG A 23 12.16 11.84 4.75
CA ARG A 23 13.39 12.19 4.00
C ARG A 23 13.08 12.68 2.56
N GLY A 24 11.97 13.39 2.38
CA GLY A 24 11.48 13.84 1.08
C GLY A 24 10.67 12.80 0.30
N CYS A 25 10.57 11.56 0.78
CA CYS A 25 9.73 10.52 0.20
C CYS A 25 8.30 10.63 0.73
N SER A 26 7.34 10.77 -0.18
CA SER A 26 5.92 10.76 0.13
C SER A 26 5.24 9.44 -0.20
N ASP A 27 5.82 8.63 -1.08
CA ASP A 27 5.31 7.34 -1.54
C ASP A 27 6.33 6.25 -1.21
N ILE A 28 5.92 5.27 -0.42
CA ILE A 28 6.80 4.27 0.18
C ILE A 28 6.16 2.89 0.01
N ALA A 29 6.95 1.92 -0.42
CA ALA A 29 6.58 0.52 -0.43
C ALA A 29 7.55 -0.28 0.42
N VAL A 30 7.03 -1.04 1.38
CA VAL A 30 7.82 -1.87 2.31
C VAL A 30 7.19 -3.25 2.45
N PRO A 31 7.97 -4.28 2.83
CA PRO A 31 7.42 -5.57 3.23
C PRO A 31 6.39 -5.43 4.35
N SER A 32 5.30 -6.20 4.28
CA SER A 32 4.22 -6.11 5.28
C SER A 32 4.69 -6.43 6.70
N ALA A 33 5.75 -7.24 6.84
CA ALA A 33 6.41 -7.52 8.10
C ALA A 33 7.12 -6.29 8.72
N GLN A 34 7.53 -5.32 7.90
CA GLN A 34 8.30 -4.14 8.33
C GLN A 34 7.41 -2.92 8.61
N VAL A 35 6.14 -2.94 8.18
CA VAL A 35 5.21 -1.81 8.40
C VAL A 35 5.04 -1.50 9.88
N CYS A 36 4.95 -2.52 10.74
CA CYS A 36 4.84 -2.32 12.18
C CYS A 36 6.08 -1.66 12.80
N SER A 37 7.26 -1.82 12.17
CA SER A 37 8.51 -1.24 12.63
C SER A 37 8.67 0.24 12.28
N LEU A 38 7.78 0.80 11.44
CA LEU A 38 7.79 2.24 11.09
C LEU A 38 7.53 3.15 12.30
N HIS A 39 7.00 2.62 13.41
CA HIS A 39 6.79 3.35 14.66
C HIS A 39 8.08 3.71 15.42
N VAL A 40 9.22 3.11 15.10
CA VAL A 40 10.33 3.00 16.07
C VAL A 40 11.35 4.15 16.00
N GLU A 41 11.47 4.86 14.88
CA GLU A 41 12.62 5.78 14.70
C GLU A 41 12.39 7.26 15.04
N ARG A 42 11.14 7.75 15.25
CA ARG A 42 10.92 9.22 15.44
C ARG A 42 9.81 9.64 16.43
N GLY A 43 9.30 8.73 17.25
CA GLY A 43 8.03 8.96 17.94
C GLY A 43 6.87 8.77 16.97
N ASP A 44 5.65 8.67 17.49
CA ASP A 44 4.47 8.32 16.69
C ASP A 44 4.41 9.17 15.42
N ILE A 45 4.35 8.51 14.25
CA ILE A 45 4.07 9.19 12.98
C ILE A 45 2.72 9.89 13.20
N PRO A 46 2.61 11.23 13.08
CA PRO A 46 1.41 11.96 13.46
C PRO A 46 0.29 11.85 12.41
N VAL A 47 0.13 10.66 11.83
CA VAL A 47 -1.00 10.30 11.00
C VAL A 47 -2.22 10.11 11.88
N ARG A 48 -3.23 10.95 11.64
CA ARG A 48 -4.54 10.93 12.31
C ARG A 48 -5.60 10.22 11.47
N ARG A 49 -5.37 10.08 10.16
CA ARG A 49 -6.33 9.53 9.20
C ARG A 49 -5.66 8.62 8.18
N VAL A 50 -6.25 7.45 7.98
CA VAL A 50 -5.78 6.45 7.01
C VAL A 50 -6.91 6.18 6.03
N PHE A 51 -6.65 6.40 4.74
CA PHE A 51 -7.52 6.00 3.65
C PHE A 51 -7.00 4.68 3.07
N VAL A 52 -7.88 3.73 2.82
CA VAL A 52 -7.50 2.43 2.26
C VAL A 52 -8.16 2.31 0.89
N VAL A 53 -7.37 2.04 -0.14
CA VAL A 53 -7.85 1.95 -1.52
C VAL A 53 -7.37 0.66 -2.17
N GLU A 54 -8.26 0.01 -2.91
CA GLU A 54 -7.91 -1.19 -3.69
C GLU A 54 -7.31 -0.83 -5.05
N ASN A 55 -7.66 0.33 -5.60
CA ASN A 55 -7.25 0.76 -6.93
C ASN A 55 -6.16 1.84 -6.85
N ASP A 56 -5.01 1.53 -7.44
CA ASP A 56 -3.85 2.44 -7.53
C ASP A 56 -4.18 3.77 -8.21
N ILE A 57 -5.14 3.81 -9.14
CA ILE A 57 -5.56 5.03 -9.85
C ILE A 57 -6.34 5.95 -8.92
N CYS A 58 -7.27 5.39 -8.11
CA CYS A 58 -8.07 6.17 -7.16
C CYS A 58 -7.20 6.82 -6.08
N ALA A 59 -6.06 6.22 -5.76
CA ALA A 59 -5.09 6.82 -4.84
C ALA A 59 -4.51 8.13 -5.40
N LEU A 60 -4.30 8.24 -6.72
CA LEU A 60 -3.68 9.41 -7.34
C LEU A 60 -4.56 10.66 -7.25
N SER A 61 -5.88 10.51 -7.16
CA SER A 61 -6.82 11.63 -7.06
C SER A 61 -7.00 12.19 -5.64
N PHE A 62 -6.34 11.64 -4.62
CA PHE A 62 -6.45 12.19 -3.27
C PHE A 62 -5.82 13.58 -3.18
N PRO A 63 -6.57 14.59 -2.71
CA PRO A 63 -6.01 15.91 -2.49
C PRO A 63 -4.98 15.88 -1.35
N PRO A 64 -4.11 16.90 -1.24
CA PRO A 64 -3.27 17.08 -0.07
C PRO A 64 -4.12 17.19 1.20
N VAL A 65 -3.83 16.38 2.21
CA VAL A 65 -4.55 16.34 3.48
C VAL A 65 -3.55 16.18 4.61
N GLU A 66 -3.43 17.19 5.46
CA GLU A 66 -2.53 17.17 6.61
C GLU A 66 -2.92 16.06 7.61
N GLY A 67 -1.88 15.40 8.13
CA GLY A 67 -2.04 14.28 9.06
C GLY A 67 -2.70 13.04 8.44
N ALA A 68 -2.70 12.89 7.11
CA ALA A 68 -3.32 11.74 6.45
C ALA A 68 -2.36 10.93 5.58
N MET A 69 -2.65 9.64 5.45
CA MET A 69 -2.00 8.75 4.49
C MET A 69 -3.01 7.88 3.74
N VAL A 70 -2.61 7.41 2.56
CA VAL A 70 -3.34 6.42 1.75
C VAL A 70 -2.55 5.11 1.74
N ILE A 71 -3.20 3.99 2.03
CA ILE A 71 -2.63 2.64 1.90
C ILE A 71 -3.24 1.97 0.67
N PHE A 72 -2.38 1.38 -0.16
CA PHE A 72 -2.76 0.67 -1.37
C PHE A 72 -2.89 -0.83 -1.06
N VAL A 73 -4.09 -1.36 -1.15
CA VAL A 73 -4.39 -2.78 -0.95
C VAL A 73 -4.49 -3.45 -2.31
N ARG A 74 -3.35 -3.96 -2.80
CA ARG A 74 -3.36 -4.81 -3.98
C ARG A 74 -3.89 -6.19 -3.61
N LYS A 75 -4.90 -6.68 -4.33
CA LYS A 75 -5.23 -8.10 -4.29
C LYS A 75 -4.10 -8.86 -4.96
N SER A 76 -3.33 -9.61 -4.19
CA SER A 76 -2.41 -10.62 -4.71
C SER A 76 -3.22 -11.75 -5.34
N PHE A 77 -3.64 -11.57 -6.59
CA PHE A 77 -4.22 -12.65 -7.38
C PHE A 77 -3.09 -13.50 -7.94
N LEU A 78 -2.77 -14.60 -7.26
CA LEU A 78 -2.06 -15.71 -7.87
C LEU A 78 -3.02 -16.40 -8.84
N ALA A 79 -3.11 -15.90 -10.07
CA ALA A 79 -3.68 -16.69 -11.15
C ALA A 79 -2.82 -17.96 -11.28
N PRO A 80 -3.38 -19.18 -11.17
CA PRO A 80 -2.65 -20.34 -11.67
C PRO A 80 -2.32 -20.04 -13.14
N ARG A 81 -1.04 -20.13 -13.50
CA ARG A 81 -0.56 -19.92 -14.88
C ARG A 81 -1.52 -20.63 -15.84
N LEU A 82 -2.31 -19.86 -16.59
CA LEU A 82 -3.08 -20.38 -17.71
C LEU A 82 -2.07 -20.84 -18.76
N HIS A 83 -1.72 -22.13 -18.74
CA HIS A 83 -1.12 -22.78 -19.89
C HIS A 83 -2.16 -22.74 -21.02
N ILE A 84 -2.07 -21.73 -21.87
CA ILE A 84 -2.80 -21.71 -23.14
C ILE A 84 -2.05 -22.68 -24.05
N THR A 85 -2.44 -23.95 -24.02
CA THR A 85 -2.01 -24.92 -25.03
C THR A 85 -2.82 -24.64 -26.28
N HIS A 86 -2.21 -23.97 -27.26
CA HIS A 86 -2.77 -23.85 -28.61
C HIS A 86 -2.75 -25.26 -29.22
N GLN A 87 -3.89 -25.97 -29.23
CA GLN A 87 -4.06 -27.12 -30.11
C GLN A 87 -4.40 -26.61 -31.50
N LYS A 88 -3.61 -27.06 -32.47
CA LYS A 88 -3.71 -26.76 -33.88
C LYS A 88 -4.50 -27.87 -34.57
#